data_AF-A0A6G2QM91-F1
#
_entry.id   AF-A0A6G2QM91-F1
#
_cell.length_a   1.000
_cell.length_b   1.000
_cell.length_c   1.000
_cell.angle_alpha   90.00
_cell.angle_beta   90.00
_cell.angle_gamma   90.00
#
_symmetry.space_group_name_H-M   'P 1'
#
loop_
_entity.id
_entity.type
_entity.pdbx_description
1 polymer ?
#
loop_
_entity_poly.entity_id
_entity_poly.type
_entity_poly.pdbx_seq_one_letter_code
_entity_poly.pdbx_strand_id
1 'polypeptide(L)'
;MSGDGTTADDDPLQTAVWRLRSRACWADAAALLAPDTPEAALQRASLLVERCLYTEAGWEDAEDALRTAEALAHSDDERGAAACERGYLAYAATLFGVRDRADEARAALGRAAALLPPGAAGRALLDFRRGLIAENLTRSPQAARAAYRRAHAGATAHADPLLLSGTWRHLA
;
A
#
# COMPACT_ATOMS: atom_id res chain seq x y z
N MET A 1 12.73 -19.10 25.98
CA MET A 1 12.26 -17.95 26.77
C MET A 1 11.62 -16.97 25.80
N SER A 2 10.31 -16.80 25.92
CA SER A 2 9.49 -15.97 25.04
C SER A 2 9.78 -14.50 25.29
N GLY A 3 10.25 -13.80 24.26
CA GLY A 3 10.25 -12.34 24.23
C GLY A 3 9.02 -11.87 23.48
N ASP A 4 7.86 -11.83 24.14
CA ASP A 4 6.69 -11.17 23.56
C ASP A 4 6.81 -9.68 23.83
N GLY A 5 7.25 -8.98 22.79
CA GLY A 5 7.32 -7.54 22.71
C GLY A 5 5.93 -6.93 22.80
N THR A 6 5.73 -6.14 23.84
CA THR A 6 4.97 -4.91 23.74
C THR A 6 5.70 -3.94 24.66
N THR A 7 6.59 -3.15 24.07
CA THR A 7 7.15 -2.00 24.78
C THR A 7 6.00 -1.03 25.07
N ALA A 8 6.03 -0.36 26.22
CA ALA A 8 5.00 0.58 26.67
C ALA A 8 4.84 1.84 25.79
N ASP A 9 5.41 1.82 24.58
CA ASP A 9 5.55 2.92 23.62
C ASP A 9 4.71 2.69 22.35
N ASP A 10 4.03 1.55 22.22
CA ASP A 10 3.18 1.25 21.07
C ASP A 10 1.81 1.92 21.23
N ASP A 11 1.42 2.76 20.26
CA ASP A 11 0.10 3.41 20.21
C ASP A 11 -1.01 2.34 20.31
N PRO A 12 -1.88 2.40 21.35
CA PRO A 12 -2.98 1.45 21.52
C PRO A 12 -3.91 1.34 20.31
N LEU A 13 -4.15 2.44 19.60
CA LEU A 13 -4.97 2.45 18.39
C LEU A 13 -4.30 1.63 17.28
N GLN A 14 -3.01 1.89 17.02
CA GLN A 14 -2.24 1.15 16.01
C GLN A 14 -2.12 -0.33 16.36
N THR A 15 -1.95 -0.65 17.64
CA THR A 15 -1.98 -2.04 18.13
C THR A 15 -3.31 -2.72 17.84
N ALA A 16 -4.44 -2.04 18.08
CA ALA A 16 -5.78 -2.58 17.79
C ALA A 16 -6.01 -2.78 16.29
N VAL A 17 -5.63 -1.80 15.46
CA VAL A 17 -5.69 -1.87 14.00
C VAL A 17 -4.87 -3.06 13.49
N TRP A 18 -3.64 -3.23 13.97
CA TRP A 18 -2.78 -4.35 13.59
C TRP A 18 -3.39 -5.71 13.96
N ARG A 19 -3.94 -5.85 15.17
CA ARG A 19 -4.59 -7.09 15.64
C ARG A 19 -5.81 -7.47 14.79
N LEU A 20 -6.64 -6.48 14.44
CA LEU A 20 -7.83 -6.70 13.60
C LEU A 20 -7.43 -7.04 12.16
N ARG A 21 -6.50 -6.29 11.56
CA ARG A 21 -5.97 -6.54 10.22
C ARG A 21 -5.39 -7.96 10.11
N SER A 22 -4.59 -8.39 11.10
CA SER A 22 -3.98 -9.73 11.14
C SER A 22 -4.99 -10.88 11.21
N ARG A 23 -6.23 -10.59 11.60
CA ARG A 23 -7.35 -11.55 11.68
C ARG A 23 -8.33 -11.42 10.51
N ALA A 24 -7.95 -10.68 9.46
CA ALA A 24 -8.82 -10.35 8.32
C ALA A 24 -10.08 -9.54 8.70
N CYS A 25 -10.09 -8.86 9.85
CA CYS A 25 -11.16 -7.95 10.26
C CYS A 25 -10.92 -6.53 9.70
N TRP A 26 -10.74 -6.40 8.38
CA TRP A 26 -10.36 -5.12 7.76
C TRP A 26 -11.42 -4.03 7.92
N ALA A 27 -12.70 -4.37 7.84
CA ALA A 27 -13.78 -3.39 8.00
C ALA A 27 -13.80 -2.80 9.41
N ASP A 28 -13.64 -3.64 10.43
CA ASP A 28 -13.55 -3.20 11.82
C ASP A 28 -12.28 -2.39 12.06
N ALA A 29 -11.13 -2.82 11.51
CA ALA A 29 -9.88 -2.07 11.59
C ALA A 29 -10.01 -0.68 10.94
N ALA A 30 -10.63 -0.60 9.77
CA ALA A 30 -10.90 0.65 9.08
C ALA A 30 -11.87 1.53 9.87
N ALA A 31 -12.86 0.96 10.55
CA ALA A 31 -13.81 1.69 11.37
C ALA A 31 -13.18 2.37 12.60
N LEU A 32 -12.06 1.85 13.12
CA LEU A 32 -11.30 2.50 14.19
C LEU A 32 -10.59 3.77 13.73
N LEU A 33 -10.35 3.92 12.42
CA LEU A 33 -9.64 5.05 11.83
C LEU A 33 -10.65 6.10 11.35
N ALA A 34 -10.82 7.16 12.17
CA ALA A 34 -11.51 8.36 11.73
C ALA A 34 -10.68 9.04 10.62
N PRO A 35 -11.26 9.35 9.45
CA PRO A 35 -10.52 9.94 8.34
C PRO A 35 -10.47 11.47 8.47
N ASP A 36 -9.97 11.97 9.59
CA ASP A 36 -9.85 13.41 9.89
C ASP A 36 -8.45 13.97 9.59
N THR A 37 -7.46 13.09 9.45
CA THR A 37 -6.10 13.41 9.04
C THR A 37 -5.74 12.69 7.73
N PRO A 38 -4.81 13.24 6.91
CA PRO A 38 -4.36 12.58 5.69
C PRO A 38 -3.82 11.18 5.95
N GLU A 39 -3.07 11.01 7.04
CA GLU A 39 -2.47 9.72 7.44
C GLU A 39 -3.53 8.69 7.83
N ALA A 40 -4.47 9.04 8.70
CA ALA A 40 -5.53 8.12 9.11
C ALA A 40 -6.46 7.75 7.95
N ALA A 41 -6.78 8.72 7.08
CA ALA A 41 -7.58 8.46 5.88
C ALA A 41 -6.88 7.53 4.89
N LEU A 42 -5.57 7.72 4.67
CA LEU A 42 -4.78 6.84 3.82
C LEU A 42 -4.68 5.44 4.42
N GLN A 43 -4.39 5.31 5.72
CA GLN A 43 -4.33 4.01 6.40
C GLN A 43 -5.66 3.26 6.29
N ARG A 44 -6.78 3.96 6.50
CA ARG A 44 -8.13 3.43 6.29
C ARG A 44 -8.33 2.93 4.87
N ALA A 45 -7.96 3.71 3.86
CA ALA A 45 -8.05 3.32 2.46
C ALA A 45 -7.22 2.06 2.19
N SER A 46 -5.96 2.01 2.65
CA SER A 46 -5.07 0.86 2.45
C SER A 46 -5.62 -0.44 3.04
N LEU A 47 -6.29 -0.39 4.20
CA LEU A 47 -6.96 -1.56 4.79
C LEU A 47 -8.11 -2.08 3.91
N LEU A 48 -8.88 -1.17 3.31
CA LEU A 48 -10.00 -1.51 2.44
C LEU A 48 -9.52 -1.99 1.06
N VAL A 49 -8.44 -1.42 0.53
CA VAL A 49 -7.77 -1.93 -0.67
C VAL A 49 -7.24 -3.35 -0.40
N GLU A 50 -6.58 -3.58 0.73
CA GLU A 50 -6.12 -4.92 1.12
C GLU A 50 -7.28 -5.93 1.20
N ARG A 51 -8.40 -5.55 1.82
CA ARG A 51 -9.63 -6.37 1.82
C ARG A 51 -10.05 -6.75 0.41
N CYS A 52 -10.02 -5.82 -0.55
CA CYS A 52 -10.36 -6.11 -1.95
C CYS A 52 -9.44 -7.19 -2.54
N LEU A 53 -8.13 -7.16 -2.26
CA LEU A 53 -7.19 -8.17 -2.74
C LEU A 53 -7.44 -9.56 -2.15
N TYR A 54 -7.86 -9.65 -0.90
CA TYR A 54 -8.05 -10.95 -0.24
C TYR A 54 -9.45 -11.54 -0.41
N THR A 55 -10.45 -10.71 -0.72
CA THR A 55 -11.86 -11.13 -0.77
C THR A 55 -12.52 -10.90 -2.12
N GLU A 56 -11.85 -10.22 -3.05
CA GLU A 56 -12.38 -9.79 -4.34
C GLU A 56 -13.68 -8.96 -4.23
N ALA A 57 -13.92 -8.34 -3.06
CA ALA A 57 -15.12 -7.59 -2.73
C ALA A 57 -14.81 -6.29 -1.96
N GLY A 58 -15.79 -5.39 -1.87
CA GLY A 58 -15.64 -4.11 -1.15
C GLY A 58 -14.99 -2.99 -1.96
N TRP A 59 -14.98 -3.10 -3.29
CA TRP A 59 -14.34 -2.15 -4.20
C TRP A 59 -14.86 -0.72 -4.06
N GLU A 60 -16.17 -0.53 -3.92
CA GLU A 60 -16.78 0.80 -3.76
C GLU A 60 -16.35 1.47 -2.45
N ASP A 61 -16.37 0.74 -1.33
CA ASP A 61 -15.88 1.24 -0.03
C ASP A 61 -14.41 1.68 -0.11
N ALA A 62 -13.57 0.89 -0.78
CA ALA A 62 -12.15 1.19 -0.96
C ALA A 62 -11.95 2.44 -1.84
N GLU A 63 -12.72 2.56 -2.91
CA GLU A 63 -12.70 3.72 -3.81
C GLU A 63 -13.11 5.01 -3.08
N ASP A 64 -14.14 4.94 -2.24
CA ASP A 64 -14.64 6.08 -1.45
C ASP A 64 -13.67 6.51 -0.36
N ALA A 65 -13.10 5.54 0.36
CA ALA A 65 -12.06 5.83 1.35
C ALA A 65 -10.82 6.45 0.69
N LEU A 66 -10.43 5.96 -0.49
CA LEU A 66 -9.31 6.51 -1.22
C LEU A 66 -9.59 7.93 -1.74
N ARG A 67 -10.79 8.20 -2.25
CA ARG A 67 -11.20 9.58 -2.62
C ARG A 67 -11.10 10.54 -1.44
N THR A 68 -11.45 10.07 -0.25
CA THR A 68 -11.31 10.86 0.99
C THR A 68 -9.84 11.13 1.31
N ALA A 69 -8.97 10.11 1.24
CA ALA A 69 -7.53 10.28 1.46
C ALA A 69 -6.89 11.25 0.45
N GLU A 70 -7.27 11.17 -0.82
CA GLU A 70 -6.81 12.09 -1.86
C GLU A 70 -7.27 13.54 -1.63
N ALA A 71 -8.48 13.73 -1.09
CA ALA A 71 -9.00 15.07 -0.79
C ALA A 71 -8.29 15.73 0.40
N LEU A 72 -7.84 14.95 1.37
CA LEU A 72 -7.12 15.45 2.55
C LEU A 72 -5.61 15.65 2.29
N ALA A 73 -5.05 15.00 1.27
CA ALA A 73 -3.63 15.11 0.96
C ALA A 73 -3.27 16.51 0.43
N HIS A 74 -2.30 17.16 1.06
CA HIS A 74 -1.88 18.51 0.73
C HIS A 74 -0.37 18.60 0.44
N SER A 75 0.46 17.89 1.19
CA SER A 75 1.90 17.82 0.91
C SER A 75 2.21 16.95 -0.30
N ASP A 76 3.42 17.08 -0.87
CA ASP A 76 3.86 16.20 -1.96
C ASP A 76 3.94 14.75 -1.48
N ASP A 77 4.41 14.51 -0.26
CA ASP A 77 4.51 13.17 0.31
C ASP A 77 3.12 12.52 0.50
N GLU A 78 2.16 13.26 1.06
CA GLU A 78 0.77 12.79 1.22
C GLU A 78 0.12 12.48 -0.14
N ARG A 79 0.25 13.40 -1.10
CA ARG A 79 -0.30 13.21 -2.46
C ARG A 79 0.38 12.06 -3.17
N GLY A 80 1.68 11.88 -2.96
CA GLY A 80 2.47 10.78 -3.49
C GLY A 80 2.02 9.44 -2.91
N ALA A 81 1.76 9.37 -1.61
CA ALA A 81 1.28 8.18 -0.93
C ALA A 81 -0.16 7.82 -1.36
N ALA A 82 -1.07 8.79 -1.44
CA ALA A 82 -2.43 8.60 -1.95
C ALA A 82 -2.42 8.14 -3.42
N ALA A 83 -1.59 8.76 -4.28
CA ALA A 83 -1.42 8.32 -5.67
C ALA A 83 -0.81 6.91 -5.77
N CYS A 84 0.07 6.52 -4.84
CA CYS A 84 0.61 5.17 -4.76
C CYS A 84 -0.48 4.15 -4.43
N GLU A 85 -1.39 4.48 -3.50
CA GLU A 85 -2.53 3.63 -3.14
C GLU A 85 -3.55 3.53 -4.28
N ARG A 86 -3.85 4.65 -4.96
CA ARG A 86 -4.65 4.69 -6.18
C ARG A 86 -4.13 3.75 -7.26
N GLY A 87 -2.82 3.78 -7.49
CA GLY A 87 -2.20 2.88 -8.46
C GLY A 87 -2.34 1.41 -8.08
N TYR A 88 -2.32 1.10 -6.77
CA TYR A 88 -2.47 -0.26 -6.27
C TYR A 88 -3.90 -0.78 -6.37
N LEU A 89 -4.91 0.03 -6.05
CA LEU A 89 -6.32 -0.32 -6.21
C LEU A 89 -6.67 -0.56 -7.69
N ALA A 90 -6.21 0.32 -8.58
CA ALA A 90 -6.39 0.16 -10.03
C ALA A 90 -5.68 -1.12 -10.57
N TYR A 91 -4.47 -1.40 -10.07
CA TYR A 91 -3.76 -2.65 -10.37
C TYR A 91 -4.58 -3.88 -9.93
N ALA A 92 -5.08 -3.90 -8.69
CA ALA A 92 -5.86 -5.00 -8.15
C ALA A 92 -7.17 -5.22 -8.94
N ALA A 93 -7.92 -4.16 -9.21
CA ALA A 93 -9.16 -4.25 -10.00
C ALA A 93 -8.92 -4.80 -11.42
N THR A 94 -7.77 -4.46 -12.02
CA THR A 94 -7.35 -5.00 -13.32
C THR A 94 -6.98 -6.48 -13.21
N LEU A 95 -6.16 -6.83 -12.21
CA LEU A 95 -5.67 -8.18 -11.98
C LEU A 95 -6.82 -9.19 -11.78
N PHE A 96 -7.83 -8.80 -10.99
CA PHE A 96 -9.00 -9.65 -10.69
C PHE A 96 -10.14 -9.51 -11.70
N GLY A 97 -9.95 -8.77 -12.80
CA GLY A 97 -10.95 -8.66 -13.87
C GLY A 97 -12.23 -7.89 -13.50
N VAL A 98 -12.21 -7.12 -12.41
CA VAL A 98 -13.33 -6.28 -11.97
C VAL A 98 -13.54 -5.12 -12.95
N ARG A 99 -12.44 -4.47 -13.34
CA ARG A 99 -12.40 -3.45 -14.40
C ARG A 99 -10.97 -3.29 -14.89
N ASP A 100 -10.77 -3.23 -16.20
CA ASP A 100 -9.46 -2.88 -16.75
C ASP A 100 -9.13 -1.41 -16.45
N ARG A 101 -8.15 -1.22 -15.57
CA ARG A 101 -7.66 0.08 -15.09
C ARG A 101 -6.13 0.12 -15.19
N ALA A 102 -5.54 -0.63 -16.12
CA ALA A 102 -4.08 -0.74 -16.26
C ALA A 102 -3.41 0.62 -16.50
N ASP A 103 -4.01 1.48 -17.32
CA ASP A 103 -3.49 2.82 -17.60
C ASP A 103 -3.61 3.76 -16.41
N GLU A 104 -4.71 3.66 -15.66
CA GLU A 104 -4.88 4.40 -14.42
C GLU A 104 -3.82 3.99 -13.39
N ALA A 105 -3.56 2.68 -13.26
CA ALA A 105 -2.53 2.16 -12.37
C ALA A 105 -1.14 2.72 -12.72
N ARG A 106 -0.76 2.69 -14.00
CA ARG A 106 0.52 3.25 -14.48
C ARG A 106 0.60 4.75 -14.25
N ALA A 107 -0.44 5.49 -14.59
CA ALA A 107 -0.49 6.94 -14.43
C ALA A 107 -0.38 7.36 -12.96
N ALA A 108 -1.12 6.68 -12.07
CA ALA A 108 -1.09 6.98 -10.64
C ALA A 108 0.28 6.66 -10.00
N LEU A 109 0.87 5.50 -10.30
CA LEU A 109 2.22 5.18 -9.80
C LEU A 109 3.30 6.09 -10.43
N GLY A 110 3.09 6.57 -11.66
CA GLY A 110 3.93 7.58 -12.29
C GLY A 110 3.89 8.92 -11.55
N ARG A 111 2.69 9.39 -11.18
CA ARG A 111 2.50 10.58 -10.34
C ARG A 111 3.14 10.40 -8.95
N ALA A 112 2.92 9.27 -8.30
CA ALA A 112 3.56 8.95 -7.03
C ALA A 112 5.10 9.03 -7.12
N ALA A 113 5.69 8.52 -8.21
CA ALA A 113 7.14 8.56 -8.42
C ALA A 113 7.71 9.97 -8.65
N ALA A 114 6.90 10.90 -9.16
CA ALA A 114 7.26 12.29 -9.34
C ALA A 114 7.19 13.09 -8.02
N LEU A 115 6.28 12.72 -7.12
CA LEU A 115 6.04 13.41 -5.85
C LEU A 115 6.94 12.88 -4.72
N LEU A 116 7.14 11.57 -4.64
CA LEU A 116 7.94 10.96 -3.57
C LEU A 116 9.43 11.02 -3.93
N PRO A 117 10.28 11.80 -3.25
CA PRO A 117 11.69 11.88 -3.59
C PRO A 117 12.41 10.53 -3.35
N PRO A 118 13.58 10.31 -4.00
CA PRO A 118 14.45 9.19 -3.66
C PRO A 118 14.78 9.21 -2.15
N GLY A 119 14.60 8.09 -1.47
CA GLY A 119 14.86 7.97 -0.03
C GLY A 119 13.67 8.30 0.87
N ALA A 120 12.55 8.82 0.35
CA ALA A 120 11.32 8.94 1.13
C ALA A 120 10.84 7.56 1.60
N ALA A 121 10.24 7.49 2.80
CA ALA A 121 9.75 6.24 3.38
C ALA A 121 8.78 5.49 2.44
N GLY A 122 7.87 6.21 1.78
CA GLY A 122 6.91 5.64 0.82
C GLY A 122 7.52 5.14 -0.49
N ARG A 123 8.78 5.45 -0.78
CA ARG A 123 9.43 5.11 -2.07
C ARG A 123 9.61 3.60 -2.24
N ALA A 124 9.92 2.88 -1.16
CA ALA A 124 10.12 1.43 -1.21
C ALA A 124 8.83 0.69 -1.61
N LEU A 125 7.70 1.06 -1.00
CA LEU A 125 6.38 0.49 -1.34
C LEU A 125 5.97 0.83 -2.78
N LEU A 126 6.25 2.05 -3.23
CA LEU A 126 6.02 2.45 -4.62
C LEU A 126 6.81 1.58 -5.60
N ASP A 127 8.11 1.37 -5.37
CA ASP A 127 8.93 0.52 -6.23
C ASP A 127 8.41 -0.94 -6.23
N PHE A 128 7.93 -1.45 -5.09
CA PHE A 128 7.33 -2.78 -5.01
C PHE A 128 6.08 -2.89 -5.88
N ARG A 129 5.16 -1.93 -5.78
CA ARG A 129 3.91 -1.88 -6.57
C ARG A 129 4.17 -1.71 -8.06
N ARG A 130 5.20 -0.94 -8.45
CA ARG A 130 5.65 -0.86 -9.85
C ARG A 130 6.19 -2.20 -10.35
N GLY A 131 6.84 -2.97 -9.49
CA GLY A 131 7.24 -4.35 -9.76
C GLY A 131 6.04 -5.25 -10.05
N LEU A 132 4.99 -5.17 -9.24
CA LEU A 132 3.75 -5.96 -9.43
C LEU A 132 3.08 -5.67 -10.78
N ILE A 133 3.02 -4.39 -11.20
CA ILE A 133 2.50 -4.01 -12.53
C ILE A 133 3.39 -4.59 -13.64
N ALA A 134 4.71 -4.45 -13.50
CA ALA A 134 5.66 -4.93 -14.49
C ALA A 134 5.55 -6.46 -14.68
N GLU A 135 5.39 -7.18 -13.58
CA GLU A 135 5.26 -8.64 -13.58
C GLU A 135 3.92 -9.08 -14.19
N ASN A 136 2.81 -8.58 -13.66
CA ASN A 136 1.49 -9.16 -13.91
C ASN A 136 0.75 -8.51 -15.09
N LEU A 137 0.94 -7.20 -15.31
CA LEU A 137 0.19 -6.47 -16.33
C LEU A 137 0.99 -6.25 -17.61
N THR A 138 2.29 -5.94 -17.52
CA THR A 138 3.13 -5.71 -18.71
C THR A 138 4.01 -6.89 -19.09
N ARG A 139 4.06 -7.94 -18.25
CA ARG A 139 4.83 -9.17 -18.47
C ARG A 139 6.32 -8.91 -18.76
N SER A 140 6.90 -7.96 -18.05
CA SER A 140 8.31 -7.56 -18.14
C SER A 140 9.09 -8.02 -16.90
N PRO A 141 9.63 -9.26 -16.89
CA PRO A 141 10.28 -9.83 -15.71
C PRO A 141 11.57 -9.08 -15.33
N GLN A 142 12.30 -8.53 -16.30
CA GLN A 142 13.51 -7.76 -16.02
C GLN A 142 13.18 -6.44 -15.29
N ALA A 143 12.12 -5.74 -15.74
CA ALA A 143 11.66 -4.52 -15.10
C ALA A 143 11.11 -4.80 -13.70
N ALA A 144 10.35 -5.90 -13.54
CA ALA A 144 9.84 -6.34 -12.24
C ALA A 144 10.99 -6.62 -11.25
N ARG A 145 11.97 -7.44 -11.64
CA ARG A 145 13.12 -7.77 -10.79
C ARG A 145 13.95 -6.54 -10.40
N ALA A 146 14.14 -5.60 -11.33
CA ALA A 146 14.82 -4.35 -11.03
C ALA A 146 14.06 -3.49 -10.01
N ALA A 147 12.72 -3.44 -10.11
CA ALA A 147 11.86 -2.72 -9.17
C ALA A 147 11.86 -3.38 -7.79
N TYR A 148 11.71 -4.71 -7.71
CA TYR A 148 11.76 -5.45 -6.46
C TYR A 148 13.10 -5.30 -5.73
N ARG A 149 14.23 -5.24 -6.44
CA ARG A 149 15.55 -4.96 -5.81
C ARG A 149 15.63 -3.58 -5.19
N ARG A 150 15.10 -2.54 -5.86
CA ARG A 150 15.04 -1.19 -5.29
C ARG A 150 14.12 -1.13 -4.07
N ALA A 151 12.95 -1.77 -4.16
CA ALA A 151 12.03 -1.89 -3.05
C ALA A 151 12.66 -2.61 -1.85
N HIS A 152 13.37 -3.71 -2.09
CA HIS A 152 14.08 -4.45 -1.06
C HIS A 152 15.13 -3.60 -0.36
N ALA A 153 15.99 -2.90 -1.13
CA ALA A 153 16.99 -2.00 -0.56
C ALA A 153 16.35 -0.88 0.27
N GLY A 154 15.24 -0.29 -0.22
CA GLY A 154 14.49 0.74 0.50
C GLY A 154 13.84 0.21 1.79
N ALA A 155 13.26 -0.99 1.76
CA ALA A 155 12.66 -1.63 2.92
C ALA A 155 13.71 -1.97 3.98
N THR A 156 14.91 -2.41 3.58
CA THR A 156 16.05 -2.61 4.48
C THR A 156 16.48 -1.29 5.14
N ALA A 157 16.60 -0.21 4.37
CA ALA A 157 17.02 1.09 4.88
C ALA A 157 16.05 1.69 5.91
N HIS A 158 14.75 1.37 5.82
CA HIS A 158 13.71 1.87 6.72
C HIS A 158 13.24 0.84 7.75
N ALA A 159 13.89 -0.33 7.84
CA ALA A 159 13.52 -1.43 8.74
C ALA A 159 12.03 -1.82 8.65
N ASP A 160 11.51 -2.00 7.42
CA ASP A 160 10.13 -2.45 7.17
C ASP A 160 10.09 -3.98 6.97
N PRO A 161 9.81 -4.78 8.02
CA PRO A 161 9.84 -6.24 7.94
C PRO A 161 8.74 -6.81 7.04
N LEU A 162 7.58 -6.15 6.93
CA LEU A 162 6.47 -6.62 6.10
C LEU A 162 6.82 -6.48 4.62
N LEU A 163 7.35 -5.32 4.22
CA LEU A 163 7.78 -5.10 2.85
C LEU A 163 9.02 -5.94 2.49
N LEU A 164 9.93 -6.17 3.45
CA LEU A 164 11.04 -7.10 3.27
C LEU A 164 10.56 -8.53 2.96
N SER A 165 9.60 -9.04 3.73
CA SER A 165 8.99 -10.35 3.47
C SER A 165 8.35 -10.41 2.08
N GLY A 166 7.61 -9.35 1.71
CA GLY A 166 7.00 -9.23 0.39
C GLY A 166 8.03 -9.26 -0.75
N THR A 167 9.04 -8.40 -0.69
CA THR A 167 10.09 -8.30 -1.73
C THR A 167 10.91 -9.58 -1.86
N TRP A 168 11.21 -10.27 -0.76
CA TRP A 168 11.93 -11.54 -0.80
C TRP A 168 11.19 -12.63 -1.58
N ARG A 169 9.87 -12.74 -1.42
CA ARG A 169 9.06 -13.74 -2.15
C ARG A 169 9.14 -13.60 -3.67
N HIS A 170 9.38 -12.39 -4.19
CA HIS A 170 9.53 -12.15 -5.62
C HIS A 170 10.99 -12.19 -6.12
N LEU A 171 11.98 -12.19 -5.21
CA LEU A 171 13.40 -12.17 -5.57
C LEU A 171 14.10 -13.52 -5.42
N ALA A 172 13.61 -14.36 -4.51
CA ALA A 172 14.02 -15.76 -4.32
C ALA A 172 13.65 -16.61 -5.53
#